data_AF-T1BDX9-F1
#
_entry.id   AF-T1BDX9-F1
#
_cell.length_a   1.000
_cell.length_b   1.000
_cell.length_c   1.000
_cell.angle_alpha   90.00
_cell.angle_beta   90.00
_cell.angle_gamma   90.00
#
_symmetry.space_group_name_H-M   'P 1'
#
loop_
_entity.id
_entity.type
_entity.pdbx_description
1 polymer ?
#
loop_
_entity_poly.entity_id
_entity_poly.type
_entity_poly.pdbx_seq_one_letter_code
_entity_poly.pdbx_strand_id
1 'polypeptide(L)'
;MPWSAAGGQVPEPTEAAGALYLEAARRVIEDLLTEPDYRPAIGTWLHETGGDPETLVGLLVSMLACREQWQGLVFDAGSRHDWNQRLLDAKNRIITQALERFEAALPRNRLKAWGRLAQAVSRYRLDAGLNHETTPCGEAEHRAGAHEREDPAWERRRAYGAITRLFLTQNGTLRKPRGLHALLGKKVSGDSSQDHLRDTLTAALEVLEVHPEYVSALEELLHLPHAPEVETPLLEDLMVVLMRALYHLQAVFHETGQADFAEITHLAH
;
A
#
# COMPACT_ATOMS: atom_id res chain seq x y z
N MET A 1 -14.67 48.50 -30.57
CA MET A 1 -14.12 47.43 -29.70
C MET A 1 -12.82 47.93 -29.13
N PRO A 2 -12.59 47.77 -27.82
CA PRO A 2 -11.82 46.60 -27.41
C PRO A 2 -12.52 45.70 -26.38
N TRP A 3 -12.14 44.43 -26.46
CA TRP A 3 -12.52 43.29 -25.64
C TRP A 3 -12.36 43.53 -24.13
N SER A 4 -13.39 43.22 -23.36
CA SER A 4 -13.31 42.82 -21.94
C SER A 4 -13.87 41.40 -21.86
N ALA A 5 -13.06 40.41 -22.26
CA ALA A 5 -13.39 38.99 -22.13
C ALA A 5 -12.83 38.43 -20.82
N ALA A 6 -13.71 37.75 -20.09
CA ALA A 6 -13.44 36.72 -19.09
C ALA A 6 -12.49 37.10 -17.94
N GLY A 7 -12.98 37.94 -17.01
CA GLY A 7 -12.53 37.85 -15.63
C GLY A 7 -13.13 36.57 -15.04
N GLY A 8 -12.34 35.50 -14.97
CA GLY A 8 -12.69 34.34 -14.15
C GLY A 8 -12.84 34.82 -12.71
N GLN A 9 -14.04 34.70 -12.14
CA GLN A 9 -14.24 34.95 -10.73
C GLN A 9 -13.34 33.99 -9.96
N VAL A 10 -12.48 34.54 -9.11
CA VAL A 10 -11.74 33.73 -8.13
C VAL A 10 -12.80 33.10 -7.22
N PRO A 11 -12.89 31.76 -7.13
CA PRO A 11 -13.88 31.11 -6.29
C PRO A 11 -13.68 31.48 -4.82
N GLU A 12 -14.75 31.44 -4.03
CA GLU A 12 -14.71 31.71 -2.60
C GLU A 12 -14.07 30.52 -1.85
N PRO A 13 -13.06 30.73 -0.99
CA PRO A 13 -12.49 29.65 -0.20
C PRO A 13 -13.54 29.08 0.76
N THR A 14 -13.68 27.76 0.80
CA THR A 14 -14.57 27.07 1.74
C THR A 14 -13.79 26.20 2.72
N GLU A 15 -14.19 26.25 4.00
CA GLU A 15 -13.71 25.33 5.03
C GLU A 15 -14.42 23.96 4.95
N ALA A 16 -15.52 23.88 4.21
CA ALA A 16 -16.34 22.67 4.05
C ALA A 16 -16.09 21.94 2.72
N ALA A 17 -14.84 21.90 2.25
CA ALA A 17 -14.44 21.31 0.96
C ALA A 17 -14.84 19.84 0.80
N GLY A 18 -15.02 19.11 1.91
CA GLY A 18 -15.47 17.72 1.90
C GLY A 18 -16.79 17.50 1.15
N ALA A 19 -17.72 18.46 1.20
CA ALA A 19 -18.97 18.38 0.45
C ALA A 19 -18.76 18.49 -1.07
N LEU A 20 -17.79 19.31 -1.49
CA LEU A 20 -17.42 19.47 -2.90
C LEU A 20 -16.75 18.20 -3.44
N TYR A 21 -15.88 17.58 -2.64
CA TYR A 21 -15.24 16.31 -3.00
C TYR A 21 -16.26 15.18 -3.13
N LEU A 22 -17.24 15.12 -2.21
CA LEU A 22 -18.30 14.11 -2.24
C LEU A 22 -19.16 14.25 -3.50
N GLU A 23 -19.54 15.47 -3.84
CA GLU A 23 -20.32 15.74 -5.05
C GLU A 23 -19.54 15.36 -6.31
N ALA A 24 -18.27 15.74 -6.40
CA ALA A 24 -17.40 15.37 -7.52
C ALA A 24 -17.26 13.84 -7.64
N ALA A 25 -17.02 13.14 -6.53
CA ALA A 25 -16.89 11.69 -6.51
C ALA A 25 -18.18 10.97 -6.97
N ARG A 26 -19.36 11.46 -6.57
CA ARG A 26 -20.63 10.91 -7.03
C ARG A 26 -20.83 11.07 -8.53
N ARG A 27 -20.52 12.25 -9.07
CA ARG A 27 -20.59 12.52 -10.51
C ARG A 27 -19.66 11.62 -11.31
N VAL A 28 -18.46 11.34 -10.80
CA VAL A 28 -17.53 10.38 -11.43
C VAL A 28 -18.17 9.00 -11.55
N ILE A 29 -18.76 8.49 -10.47
CA ILE A 29 -19.39 7.17 -10.52
C ILE A 29 -20.58 7.15 -11.49
N GLU A 30 -21.42 8.19 -11.47
CA GLU A 30 -22.57 8.31 -12.39
C GLU A 30 -22.13 8.38 -13.86
N ASP A 31 -21.15 9.22 -14.16
CA ASP A 31 -20.59 9.41 -15.51
C ASP A 31 -19.98 8.12 -16.05
N LEU A 32 -19.10 7.51 -15.26
CA LEU A 32 -18.40 6.30 -15.68
C LEU A 32 -19.39 5.10 -15.83
N LEU A 33 -20.45 4.99 -15.02
CA LEU A 33 -21.48 3.94 -15.19
C LEU A 33 -22.27 4.12 -16.50
N THR A 34 -22.41 5.37 -16.94
CA THR A 34 -23.18 5.74 -18.13
C THR A 34 -22.34 5.61 -19.41
N GLU A 35 -21.04 5.90 -19.35
CA GLU A 35 -20.12 5.84 -20.49
C GLU A 35 -19.58 4.41 -20.76
N PRO A 36 -19.89 3.78 -21.92
CA PRO A 36 -19.53 2.40 -22.20
C PRO A 36 -18.03 2.09 -22.16
N ASP A 37 -17.20 3.06 -22.53
CA ASP A 37 -15.74 2.91 -22.65
C ASP A 37 -15.05 2.75 -21.29
N TYR A 38 -15.71 3.15 -20.20
CA TYR A 38 -15.15 3.12 -18.85
C TYR A 38 -15.79 2.09 -17.92
N ARG A 39 -16.85 1.42 -18.38
CA ARG A 39 -17.50 0.32 -17.63
C ARG A 39 -16.53 -0.80 -17.23
N PRO A 40 -15.56 -1.24 -18.07
CA PRO A 40 -14.60 -2.26 -17.66
C PRO A 40 -13.72 -1.79 -16.50
N ALA A 41 -13.26 -0.53 -16.54
CA ALA A 41 -12.42 0.07 -15.51
C ALA A 41 -13.13 0.09 -14.15
N ILE A 42 -14.35 0.61 -14.10
CA ILE A 42 -15.15 0.64 -12.87
C ILE A 42 -15.49 -0.78 -12.41
N GLY A 43 -15.84 -1.68 -13.34
CA GLY A 43 -16.24 -3.04 -12.99
C GLY A 43 -15.17 -3.75 -12.18
N THR A 44 -13.90 -3.55 -12.55
CA THR A 44 -12.75 -4.06 -11.79
C THR A 44 -12.64 -3.40 -10.42
N TRP A 45 -12.72 -2.07 -10.33
CA TRP A 45 -12.62 -1.36 -9.04
C TRP A 45 -13.81 -1.62 -8.09
N LEU A 46 -15.02 -1.78 -8.63
CA LEU A 46 -16.19 -2.21 -7.87
C LEU A 46 -15.99 -3.64 -7.36
N HIS A 47 -15.46 -4.54 -8.17
CA HIS A 47 -15.16 -5.90 -7.72
C HIS A 47 -14.17 -5.90 -6.55
N GLU A 48 -13.07 -5.16 -6.67
CA GLU A 48 -12.04 -5.04 -5.62
C GLU A 48 -12.58 -4.39 -4.33
N THR A 49 -13.57 -3.50 -4.43
CA THR A 49 -14.23 -2.86 -3.27
C THR A 49 -15.41 -3.67 -2.72
N GLY A 50 -15.60 -4.93 -3.16
CA GLY A 50 -16.66 -5.80 -2.68
C GLY A 50 -18.04 -5.49 -3.27
N GLY A 51 -18.09 -4.74 -4.37
CA GLY A 51 -19.30 -4.39 -5.12
C GLY A 51 -20.08 -3.21 -4.53
N ASP A 52 -19.46 -2.42 -3.65
CA ASP A 52 -20.10 -1.28 -2.99
C ASP A 52 -19.66 0.08 -3.59
N PRO A 53 -20.54 0.76 -4.35
CA PRO A 53 -20.24 2.07 -4.92
C PRO A 53 -19.96 3.15 -3.87
N GLU A 54 -20.57 3.07 -2.67
CA GLU A 54 -20.33 4.07 -1.63
C GLU A 54 -18.92 3.96 -1.06
N THR A 55 -18.37 2.75 -0.98
CA THR A 55 -16.97 2.52 -0.64
C THR A 55 -16.03 3.17 -1.67
N LEU A 56 -16.35 3.03 -2.97
CA LEU A 56 -15.57 3.66 -4.03
C LEU A 56 -15.69 5.19 -4.01
N VAL A 57 -16.88 5.74 -3.73
CA VAL A 57 -17.06 7.18 -3.50
C VAL A 57 -16.20 7.67 -2.33
N GLY A 58 -16.21 6.96 -1.20
CA GLY A 58 -15.37 7.31 -0.04
C GLY A 58 -13.87 7.31 -0.35
N LEU A 59 -13.41 6.36 -1.17
CA LEU A 59 -12.03 6.33 -1.66
C LEU A 59 -11.72 7.55 -2.53
N LEU A 60 -12.59 7.89 -3.48
CA LEU A 60 -12.41 9.06 -4.35
C LEU A 60 -12.41 10.37 -3.57
N VAL A 61 -13.29 10.52 -2.59
CA VAL A 61 -13.29 11.68 -1.67
C VAL A 61 -11.94 11.82 -0.97
N SER A 62 -11.43 10.72 -0.44
CA SER A 62 -10.13 10.70 0.26
C SER A 62 -8.97 11.03 -0.68
N MET A 63 -9.02 10.54 -1.92
CA MET A 63 -8.03 10.85 -2.96
C MET A 63 -8.09 12.33 -3.35
N LEU A 64 -9.27 12.88 -3.62
CA LEU A 64 -9.47 14.28 -4.01
C LEU A 64 -9.00 15.26 -2.93
N ALA A 65 -9.23 14.92 -1.65
CA ALA A 65 -8.75 15.73 -0.52
C ALA A 65 -7.22 15.85 -0.47
N CYS A 66 -6.49 14.86 -1.02
CA CYS A 66 -5.04 14.84 -1.09
C CYS A 66 -4.51 15.03 -2.53
N ARG A 67 -5.28 15.66 -3.43
CA ARG A 67 -4.97 15.73 -4.87
C ARG A 67 -3.60 16.33 -5.21
N GLU A 68 -3.11 17.26 -4.42
CA GLU A 68 -1.80 17.87 -4.64
C GLU A 68 -0.66 16.84 -4.64
N GLN A 69 -0.85 15.71 -3.95
CA GLN A 69 0.14 14.63 -3.86
C GLN A 69 0.25 13.79 -5.15
N TRP A 70 -0.77 13.80 -6.00
CA TRP A 70 -0.84 12.88 -7.14
C TRP A 70 -1.31 13.52 -8.46
N GLN A 71 -1.91 14.71 -8.47
CA GLN A 71 -2.43 15.35 -9.69
C GLN A 71 -1.38 15.52 -10.78
N GLY A 72 -0.12 15.79 -10.42
CA GLY A 72 0.99 15.86 -11.38
C GLY A 72 1.27 14.52 -12.07
N LEU A 73 1.02 13.38 -11.42
CA LEU A 73 1.15 12.06 -12.06
C LEU A 73 0.13 11.88 -13.19
N VAL A 74 -1.05 12.50 -13.07
CA VAL A 74 -2.13 12.44 -14.05
C VAL A 74 -1.86 13.39 -15.21
N PHE A 75 -1.54 14.66 -14.94
CA PHE A 75 -1.43 15.70 -15.97
C PHE A 75 -0.11 15.70 -16.75
N ASP A 76 1.01 15.32 -16.12
CA ASP A 76 2.32 15.40 -16.76
C ASP A 76 2.62 14.21 -17.69
N ALA A 77 1.74 13.22 -17.76
CA ALA A 77 1.95 12.04 -18.59
C ALA A 77 1.41 12.27 -20.01
N GLY A 78 2.27 12.13 -21.02
CA GLY A 78 1.90 12.31 -22.42
C GLY A 78 1.15 11.12 -23.03
N SER A 79 1.16 9.96 -22.36
CA SER A 79 0.54 8.72 -22.82
C SER A 79 0.19 7.77 -21.67
N ARG A 80 -0.66 6.76 -21.95
CA ARG A 80 -0.96 5.66 -21.01
C ARG A 80 0.30 4.90 -20.57
N HIS A 81 1.28 4.74 -21.45
CA HIS A 81 2.55 4.10 -21.10
C HIS A 81 3.33 4.91 -20.05
N ASP A 82 3.29 6.24 -20.15
CA ASP A 82 3.95 7.14 -19.20
C ASP A 82 3.30 7.06 -17.81
N TRP A 83 1.98 6.87 -17.72
CA TRP A 83 1.29 6.63 -16.45
C TRP A 83 1.80 5.38 -15.74
N ASN A 84 1.90 4.25 -16.46
CA ASN A 84 2.35 2.99 -15.89
C ASN A 84 3.76 3.10 -15.32
N GLN A 85 4.69 3.70 -16.08
CA GLN A 85 6.05 3.90 -15.62
C GLN A 85 6.10 4.82 -14.41
N ARG A 86 5.38 5.95 -14.43
CA ARG A 86 5.34 6.90 -13.32
C ARG A 86 4.75 6.30 -12.03
N LEU A 87 3.72 5.49 -12.17
CA LEU A 87 3.09 4.82 -11.03
C LEU A 87 3.96 3.70 -10.47
N LEU A 88 4.64 2.96 -11.35
CA LEU A 88 5.66 1.99 -10.95
C LEU A 88 6.80 2.68 -10.20
N ASP A 89 7.27 3.84 -10.68
CA ASP A 89 8.29 4.65 -10.03
C ASP A 89 7.80 5.22 -8.68
N ALA A 90 6.56 5.69 -8.60
CA ALA A 90 5.96 6.13 -7.35
C ALA A 90 5.87 5.00 -6.33
N LYS A 91 5.37 3.83 -6.74
CA LYS A 91 5.33 2.61 -5.92
C LYS A 91 6.72 2.19 -5.46
N ASN A 92 7.69 2.15 -6.36
CA ASN A 92 9.06 1.79 -6.04
C ASN A 92 9.70 2.78 -5.05
N ARG A 93 9.40 4.08 -5.18
CA ARG A 93 9.84 5.10 -4.22
C ARG A 93 9.23 4.87 -2.83
N ILE A 94 7.92 4.63 -2.74
CA ILE A 94 7.24 4.34 -1.47
C ILE A 94 7.85 3.10 -0.80
N ILE A 95 8.01 2.00 -1.56
CA ILE A 95 8.63 0.77 -1.06
C ILE A 95 10.05 1.05 -0.58
N THR A 96 10.86 1.75 -1.38
CA THR A 96 12.26 2.06 -1.03
C THR A 96 12.35 2.88 0.25
N GLN A 97 11.55 3.94 0.38
CA GLN A 97 11.54 4.79 1.57
C GLN A 97 11.10 4.03 2.83
N ALA A 98 10.07 3.19 2.72
CA ALA A 98 9.62 2.37 3.83
C ALA A 98 10.67 1.32 4.24
N LEU A 99 11.37 0.72 3.28
CA LEU A 99 12.49 -0.18 3.56
C LEU A 99 13.65 0.54 4.25
N GLU A 100 13.96 1.77 3.83
CA GLU A 100 15.01 2.58 4.48
C GLU A 100 14.64 2.95 5.92
N ARG A 101 13.36 3.32 6.18
CA ARG A 101 12.85 3.54 7.53
C ARG A 101 12.94 2.27 8.38
N PHE A 102 12.53 1.13 7.82
CA PHE A 102 12.60 -0.17 8.47
C PHE A 102 14.05 -0.54 8.84
N GLU A 103 14.99 -0.40 7.91
CA GLU A 103 16.41 -0.67 8.12
C GLU A 103 17.08 0.29 9.11
N ALA A 104 16.58 1.54 9.20
CA ALA A 104 17.04 2.51 10.19
C ALA A 104 16.48 2.23 11.59
N ALA A 105 15.24 1.74 11.68
CA ALA A 105 14.58 1.42 12.93
C ALA A 105 15.18 0.16 13.59
N LEU A 106 15.56 -0.86 12.82
CA LEU A 106 16.03 -2.14 13.36
C LEU A 106 17.56 -2.29 13.27
N PRO A 107 18.25 -2.62 14.38
CA PRO A 107 19.67 -2.92 14.36
C PRO A 107 20.03 -4.04 13.37
N ARG A 108 21.07 -3.84 12.54
CA ARG A 108 21.50 -4.80 11.49
C ARG A 108 21.78 -6.21 12.01
N ASN A 109 22.36 -6.34 13.19
CA ASN A 109 22.63 -7.64 13.83
C ASN A 109 21.32 -8.41 14.11
N ARG A 110 20.26 -7.69 14.48
CA ARG A 110 18.94 -8.25 14.77
C ARG A 110 18.23 -8.68 13.50
N LEU A 111 18.25 -7.85 12.44
CA LEU A 111 17.75 -8.24 11.12
C LEU A 111 18.41 -9.52 10.61
N LYS A 112 19.74 -9.66 10.77
CA LYS A 112 20.46 -10.89 10.44
C LYS A 112 20.03 -12.08 11.29
N ALA A 113 19.89 -11.89 12.61
CA ALA A 113 19.47 -12.95 13.52
C ALA A 113 18.04 -13.45 13.21
N TRP A 114 17.11 -12.53 13.01
CA TRP A 114 15.72 -12.85 12.68
C TRP A 114 15.57 -13.40 11.26
N GLY A 115 16.39 -12.95 10.32
CA GLY A 115 16.48 -13.56 8.99
C GLY A 115 16.92 -15.03 9.06
N ARG A 116 17.95 -15.35 9.85
CA ARG A 116 18.36 -16.75 10.09
C ARG A 116 17.27 -17.56 10.78
N LEU A 117 16.56 -16.96 11.73
CA LEU A 117 15.43 -17.62 12.40
C LEU A 117 14.31 -17.93 11.42
N ALA A 118 13.95 -16.99 10.55
CA ALA A 118 12.98 -17.21 9.49
C ALA A 118 13.41 -18.38 8.59
N GLN A 119 14.66 -18.39 8.11
CA GLN A 119 15.21 -19.49 7.31
C GLN A 119 15.15 -20.84 8.03
N ALA A 120 15.50 -20.89 9.32
CA ALA A 120 15.48 -22.12 10.10
C ALA A 120 14.05 -22.64 10.29
N VAL A 121 13.08 -21.76 10.50
CA VAL A 121 11.65 -22.11 10.56
C VAL A 121 11.15 -22.60 9.21
N SER A 122 11.49 -21.93 8.10
CA SER A 122 11.14 -22.37 6.75
C SER A 122 11.64 -23.80 6.49
N ARG A 123 12.92 -24.06 6.78
CA ARG A 123 13.54 -25.36 6.58
C ARG A 123 12.88 -26.44 7.44
N TYR A 124 12.63 -26.16 8.72
CA TYR A 124 11.93 -27.09 9.60
C TYR A 124 10.55 -27.46 9.05
N ARG A 125 9.78 -26.48 8.54
CA ARG A 125 8.46 -26.73 7.97
C ARG A 125 8.50 -27.59 6.71
N LEU A 126 9.47 -27.34 5.82
CA LEU A 126 9.70 -28.15 4.63
C LEU A 126 9.97 -29.62 5.04
N ASP A 127 10.92 -29.82 5.96
CA ASP A 127 11.32 -31.15 6.43
C ASP A 127 10.18 -31.88 7.17
N ALA A 128 9.34 -31.14 7.90
CA ALA A 128 8.19 -31.65 8.64
C ALA A 128 6.92 -31.82 7.79
N GLY A 129 6.95 -31.50 6.49
CA GLY A 129 5.78 -31.59 5.60
C GLY A 129 4.64 -30.62 5.94
N LEU A 130 4.95 -29.49 6.60
CA LEU A 130 3.99 -28.49 7.06
C LEU A 130 3.71 -27.40 6.00
N ASN A 131 4.05 -27.62 4.73
CA ASN A 131 3.86 -26.64 3.67
C ASN A 131 2.38 -26.48 3.33
N HIS A 132 1.90 -25.25 3.46
CA HIS A 132 0.59 -24.79 2.99
C HIS A 132 0.77 -23.62 2.01
N GLU A 133 -0.13 -23.41 1.06
CA GLU A 133 -0.07 -22.28 0.10
C GLU A 133 0.01 -20.89 0.78
N THR A 134 -0.49 -20.78 2.01
CA THR A 134 -0.48 -19.55 2.82
C THR A 134 0.72 -19.46 3.77
N THR A 135 1.71 -20.33 3.61
CA THR A 135 2.84 -20.41 4.55
C THR A 135 3.68 -19.15 4.46
N PRO A 136 4.01 -18.51 5.61
CA PRO A 136 4.89 -17.36 5.71
C PRO A 136 6.26 -17.43 5.06
N CYS A 137 6.64 -18.59 4.51
CA CYS A 137 7.97 -19.19 4.36
C CYS A 137 8.12 -20.02 3.07
N GLY A 138 7.81 -19.42 1.92
CA GLY A 138 8.01 -20.05 0.61
C GLY A 138 9.48 -20.08 0.16
N GLU A 139 9.79 -20.82 -0.92
CA GLU A 139 11.15 -21.11 -1.44
C GLU A 139 12.05 -19.87 -1.61
N ALA A 140 11.47 -18.70 -1.82
CA ALA A 140 12.22 -17.48 -2.04
C ALA A 140 12.62 -16.70 -0.78
N GLU A 141 12.31 -17.23 0.39
CA GLU A 141 12.66 -16.62 1.68
C GLU A 141 14.01 -17.11 2.21
N HIS A 142 14.70 -17.94 1.42
CA HIS A 142 16.04 -18.45 1.72
C HIS A 142 17.10 -17.33 1.86
N ARG A 143 16.78 -16.07 1.53
CA ARG A 143 17.65 -14.90 1.71
C ARG A 143 17.24 -13.96 2.85
N ALA A 144 16.27 -14.31 3.71
CA ALA A 144 15.87 -13.46 4.84
C ALA A 144 17.09 -13.03 5.68
N GLY A 145 17.35 -11.71 5.74
CA GLY A 145 18.50 -11.13 6.45
C GLY A 145 19.87 -11.22 5.76
N ALA A 146 19.94 -11.74 4.53
CA ALA A 146 21.15 -11.83 3.69
C ALA A 146 21.12 -10.84 2.51
N HIS A 147 20.28 -9.81 2.61
CA HIS A 147 20.18 -8.77 1.60
C HIS A 147 21.22 -7.69 1.80
N GLU A 148 21.75 -7.20 0.69
CA GLU A 148 22.60 -6.02 0.65
C GLU A 148 21.77 -4.79 0.30
N ARG A 149 22.23 -3.60 0.69
CA ARG A 149 21.50 -2.35 0.41
C ARG A 149 21.30 -2.12 -1.10
N GLU A 150 22.18 -2.71 -1.90
CA GLU A 150 22.20 -2.65 -3.37
C GLU A 150 21.18 -3.62 -4.01
N ASP A 151 20.61 -4.57 -3.25
CA ASP A 151 19.59 -5.47 -3.78
C ASP A 151 18.33 -4.68 -4.19
N PRO A 152 17.63 -5.11 -5.26
CA PRO A 152 16.37 -4.51 -5.67
C PRO A 152 15.36 -4.41 -4.52
N ALA A 153 14.65 -3.29 -4.44
CA ALA A 153 13.70 -3.01 -3.34
C ALA A 153 12.66 -4.13 -3.18
N TRP A 154 12.21 -4.74 -4.27
CA TRP A 154 11.26 -5.84 -4.22
C TRP A 154 11.83 -7.13 -3.61
N GLU A 155 13.11 -7.44 -3.82
CA GLU A 155 13.79 -8.58 -3.17
C GLU A 155 13.93 -8.33 -1.68
N ARG A 156 14.39 -7.13 -1.31
CA ARG A 156 14.50 -6.71 0.10
C ARG A 156 13.16 -6.77 0.81
N ARG A 157 12.10 -6.23 0.19
CA ARG A 157 10.73 -6.30 0.71
C ARG A 157 10.26 -7.74 0.87
N ARG A 158 10.50 -8.62 -0.11
CA ARG A 158 10.11 -10.03 -0.03
C ARG A 158 10.76 -10.72 1.17
N ALA A 159 12.04 -10.48 1.38
CA ALA A 159 12.79 -11.12 2.44
C ALA A 159 12.52 -10.54 3.83
N TYR A 160 12.29 -9.24 3.95
CA TYR A 160 11.82 -8.69 5.21
C TYR A 160 10.35 -9.10 5.47
N GLY A 161 9.54 -9.34 4.43
CA GLY A 161 8.20 -9.91 4.57
C GLY A 161 8.19 -11.28 5.25
N ALA A 162 9.22 -12.10 5.04
CA ALA A 162 9.43 -13.34 5.80
C ALA A 162 9.54 -13.09 7.30
N ILE A 163 10.35 -12.09 7.68
CA ILE A 163 10.57 -11.66 9.06
C ILE A 163 9.26 -11.12 9.65
N THR A 164 8.53 -10.30 8.91
CA THR A 164 7.23 -9.78 9.36
C THR A 164 6.23 -10.90 9.63
N ARG A 165 6.07 -11.85 8.72
CA ARG A 165 5.10 -12.94 8.89
C ARG A 165 5.48 -13.94 9.98
N LEU A 166 6.77 -14.00 10.33
CA LEU A 166 7.28 -14.77 11.46
C LEU A 166 6.76 -14.23 12.79
N PHE A 167 6.71 -12.91 12.96
CA PHE A 167 6.36 -12.27 14.23
C PHE A 167 4.95 -11.73 14.29
N LEU A 168 4.39 -11.27 13.16
CA LEU A 168 3.07 -10.68 13.09
C LEU A 168 2.05 -11.67 12.52
N THR A 169 0.81 -11.48 12.91
CA THR A 169 -0.38 -12.04 12.26
C THR A 169 -0.67 -11.29 10.96
N GLN A 170 -1.61 -11.78 10.14
CA GLN A 170 -2.06 -11.07 8.93
C GLN A 170 -2.66 -9.68 9.24
N ASN A 171 -3.16 -9.48 10.46
CA ASN A 171 -3.75 -8.21 10.90
C ASN A 171 -2.72 -7.26 11.53
N GLY A 172 -1.41 -7.50 11.35
CA GLY A 172 -0.34 -6.68 11.93
C GLY A 172 -0.07 -6.92 13.42
N THR A 173 -0.95 -7.61 14.16
CA THR A 173 -0.71 -7.83 15.60
C THR A 173 0.37 -8.86 15.88
N LEU A 174 1.17 -8.64 16.93
CA LEU A 174 2.21 -9.57 17.39
C LEU A 174 1.63 -10.95 17.71
N ARG A 175 2.29 -12.02 17.26
CA ARG A 175 1.91 -13.39 17.54
C ARG A 175 2.12 -13.71 19.01
N LYS A 176 1.08 -14.27 19.64
CA LYS A 176 1.19 -14.86 20.98
C LYS A 176 1.97 -16.18 20.93
N PRO A 177 2.58 -16.64 22.05
CA PRO A 177 3.27 -17.94 22.11
C PRO A 177 2.40 -19.12 21.65
N ARG A 178 1.08 -19.08 21.90
CA ARG A 178 0.11 -20.08 21.41
C ARG A 178 0.00 -20.12 19.88
N GLY A 179 0.30 -19.00 19.21
CA GLY A 179 0.35 -18.88 17.75
C GLY A 179 1.56 -19.55 17.10
N LEU A 180 2.56 -19.98 17.88
CA LEU A 180 3.73 -20.71 17.36
C LEU A 180 3.37 -22.11 16.83
N HIS A 181 2.24 -22.69 17.25
CA HIS A 181 1.74 -23.94 16.67
C HIS A 181 1.40 -23.80 15.17
N ALA A 182 0.97 -22.62 14.74
CA ALA A 182 0.73 -22.37 13.32
C ALA A 182 2.03 -22.39 12.51
N LEU A 183 3.17 -22.08 13.13
CA LEU A 183 4.50 -22.01 12.52
C LEU A 183 5.30 -23.32 12.63
N LEU A 184 5.22 -24.01 13.76
CA LEU A 184 6.03 -25.20 14.04
C LEU A 184 5.22 -26.49 14.13
N GLY A 185 3.89 -26.43 13.96
CA GLY A 185 3.00 -27.56 14.20
C GLY A 185 2.79 -27.86 15.69
N LYS A 186 2.07 -28.96 15.97
CA LYS A 186 1.89 -29.44 17.35
C LYS A 186 3.24 -29.88 17.93
N LYS A 187 3.41 -29.71 19.25
CA LYS A 187 4.64 -30.15 19.91
C LYS A 187 4.81 -31.66 19.76
N VAL A 188 5.97 -32.08 19.24
CA VAL A 188 6.37 -33.48 19.15
C VAL A 188 7.37 -33.76 20.25
N SER A 189 7.07 -34.72 21.13
CA SER A 189 7.95 -35.06 22.24
C SER A 189 9.29 -35.61 21.72
N GLY A 190 10.41 -35.03 22.16
CA GLY A 190 11.76 -35.44 21.76
C GLY A 190 12.32 -34.74 20.52
N ASP A 191 11.57 -33.86 19.87
CA ASP A 191 12.06 -33.04 18.76
C ASP A 191 12.85 -31.82 19.29
N SER A 192 14.14 -32.03 19.54
CA SER A 192 15.05 -30.98 20.03
C SER A 192 15.17 -29.77 19.08
N SER A 193 14.99 -29.97 17.77
CA SER A 193 15.03 -28.89 16.78
C SER A 193 13.81 -27.99 16.92
N GLN A 194 12.62 -28.59 17.07
CA GLN A 194 11.38 -27.84 17.29
C GLN A 194 11.41 -27.06 18.61
N ASP A 195 11.92 -27.66 19.68
CA ASP A 195 12.02 -27.01 20.98
C ASP A 195 13.01 -25.83 20.93
N HIS A 196 14.18 -25.99 20.31
CA HIS A 196 15.13 -24.90 20.14
C HIS A 196 14.56 -23.73 19.31
N LEU A 197 13.84 -24.03 18.23
CA LEU A 197 13.16 -23.00 17.41
C LEU A 197 12.08 -22.28 18.21
N ARG A 198 11.30 -23.02 19.01
CA ARG A 198 10.23 -22.46 19.84
C ARG A 198 10.80 -21.53 20.92
N ASP A 199 11.89 -21.91 21.57
CA ASP A 199 12.56 -21.08 22.58
C ASP A 199 13.13 -19.81 21.93
N THR A 200 13.78 -19.95 20.78
CA THR A 200 14.37 -18.81 20.04
C THR A 200 13.30 -17.84 19.55
N LEU A 201 12.15 -18.33 19.06
CA LEU A 201 11.00 -17.50 18.68
C LEU A 201 10.39 -16.79 19.89
N THR A 202 10.25 -17.48 21.01
CA THR A 202 9.69 -16.91 22.23
C THR A 202 10.57 -15.76 22.74
N ALA A 203 11.89 -15.97 22.82
CA ALA A 203 12.82 -14.91 23.19
C ALA A 203 12.79 -13.71 22.23
N ALA A 204 12.63 -13.95 20.92
CA ALA A 204 12.48 -12.88 19.94
C ALA A 204 11.17 -12.09 20.11
N LEU A 205 10.07 -12.77 20.48
CA LEU A 205 8.77 -12.13 20.76
C LEU A 205 8.83 -11.28 22.04
N GLU A 206 9.46 -11.78 23.12
CA GLU A 206 9.66 -11.00 24.35
C GLU A 206 10.44 -9.70 24.08
N VAL A 207 11.43 -9.78 23.20
CA VAL A 207 12.18 -8.60 22.77
C VAL A 207 11.30 -7.62 21.96
N LEU A 208 10.36 -8.10 21.15
CA LEU A 208 9.41 -7.25 20.43
C LEU A 208 8.38 -6.60 21.37
N GLU A 209 7.97 -7.28 22.43
CA GLU A 209 7.05 -6.72 23.43
C GLU A 209 7.64 -5.51 24.18
N VAL A 210 8.95 -5.50 24.40
CA VAL A 210 9.67 -4.40 25.10
C VAL A 210 10.01 -3.24 24.15
N HIS A 211 9.93 -3.45 22.83
CA HIS A 211 10.34 -2.50 21.81
C HIS A 211 9.22 -2.26 20.78
N PRO A 212 8.19 -1.48 21.13
CA PRO A 212 7.04 -1.21 20.26
C PRO A 212 7.44 -0.53 18.94
N GLU A 213 8.56 0.18 18.90
CA GLU A 213 9.11 0.78 17.68
C GLU A 213 9.47 -0.26 16.61
N TYR A 214 9.90 -1.46 17.01
CA TYR A 214 10.20 -2.54 16.07
C TYR A 214 8.91 -3.18 15.53
N VAL A 215 7.88 -3.28 16.37
CA VAL A 215 6.57 -3.79 15.96
C VAL A 215 5.96 -2.85 14.92
N SER A 216 5.98 -1.54 15.19
CA SER A 216 5.48 -0.52 14.24
C SER A 216 6.21 -0.58 12.90
N ALA A 217 7.54 -0.76 12.90
CA ALA A 217 8.32 -0.90 11.68
C ALA A 217 7.98 -2.20 10.90
N LEU A 218 7.71 -3.31 11.59
CA LEU A 218 7.28 -4.56 10.97
C LEU A 218 5.85 -4.46 10.40
N GLU A 219 4.95 -3.74 11.08
CA GLU A 219 3.59 -3.47 10.64
C GLU A 219 3.57 -2.63 9.36
N GLU A 220 4.36 -1.54 9.30
CA GLU A 220 4.48 -0.71 8.09
C GLU A 220 4.89 -1.56 6.88
N LEU A 221 5.84 -2.48 7.08
CA LEU A 221 6.30 -3.38 6.04
C LEU A 221 5.25 -4.42 5.60
N LEU A 222 4.38 -4.88 6.53
CA LEU A 222 3.30 -5.81 6.22
C LEU A 222 2.32 -5.22 5.20
N HIS A 223 2.06 -3.91 5.33
CA HIS A 223 1.12 -3.18 4.48
C HIS A 223 1.74 -2.65 3.19
N LEU A 224 3.05 -2.80 2.99
CA LEU A 224 3.66 -2.43 1.73
C LEU A 224 3.15 -3.31 0.59
N PRO A 225 2.88 -2.73 -0.59
CA PRO A 225 2.45 -3.50 -1.74
C PRO A 225 3.49 -4.54 -2.12
N HIS A 226 3.02 -5.71 -2.57
CA HIS A 226 3.88 -6.76 -3.10
C HIS A 226 4.59 -6.30 -4.39
N ALA A 227 5.67 -7.02 -4.75
CA ALA A 227 6.38 -6.80 -6.01
C ALA A 227 5.39 -6.67 -7.19
N PRO A 228 5.71 -5.86 -8.20
CA PRO A 228 4.83 -5.64 -9.33
C PRO A 228 4.74 -6.90 -10.21
N GLU A 229 3.82 -7.80 -9.88
CA GLU A 229 2.98 -8.37 -10.93
C GLU A 229 1.90 -7.31 -11.16
N VAL A 230 2.20 -6.33 -12.00
CA VAL A 230 1.19 -5.34 -12.37
C VAL A 230 0.22 -6.08 -13.26
N GLU A 231 -1.02 -6.26 -12.81
CA GLU A 231 -2.14 -6.23 -13.73
C GLU A 231 -2.22 -4.79 -14.25
N THR A 232 -1.39 -4.49 -15.25
CA THR A 232 -1.26 -3.18 -15.92
C THR A 232 -2.61 -2.51 -16.20
N PRO A 233 -3.69 -3.25 -16.56
CA PRO A 233 -5.00 -2.64 -16.78
C PRO A 233 -5.57 -1.91 -15.57
N LEU A 234 -5.45 -2.45 -14.35
CA LEU A 234 -6.06 -1.87 -13.14
C LEU A 234 -5.49 -0.48 -12.83
N LEU A 235 -4.19 -0.31 -13.05
CA LEU A 235 -3.48 0.94 -12.80
C LEU A 235 -3.81 2.01 -13.85
N GLU A 236 -3.92 1.63 -15.11
CA GLU A 236 -4.39 2.53 -16.17
C GLU A 236 -5.82 2.99 -15.91
N ASP A 237 -6.68 2.05 -15.51
CA ASP A 237 -8.07 2.30 -15.17
C ASP A 237 -8.19 3.29 -14.01
N LEU A 238 -7.32 3.18 -12.98
CA LEU A 238 -7.27 4.15 -11.90
C LEU A 238 -6.94 5.56 -12.39
N MET A 239 -5.96 5.71 -13.26
CA MET A 239 -5.55 7.04 -13.76
C MET A 239 -6.68 7.72 -14.53
N VAL A 240 -7.43 6.94 -15.31
CA VAL A 240 -8.62 7.43 -16.00
C VAL A 240 -9.69 7.91 -15.02
N VAL A 241 -9.98 7.12 -13.97
CA VAL A 241 -10.94 7.50 -12.93
C VAL A 241 -10.48 8.77 -12.19
N LEU A 242 -9.20 8.86 -11.83
CA LEU A 242 -8.65 10.03 -11.13
C LEU A 242 -8.66 11.30 -12.01
N MET A 243 -8.39 11.18 -13.31
CA MET A 243 -8.49 12.30 -14.25
C MET A 243 -9.94 12.81 -14.35
N ARG A 244 -10.92 11.91 -14.42
CA ARG A 244 -12.34 12.27 -14.39
C ARG A 244 -12.73 12.89 -13.05
N ALA A 245 -12.18 12.41 -11.94
CA ALA A 245 -12.41 13.00 -10.62
C ALA A 245 -11.92 14.45 -10.52
N LEU A 246 -10.74 14.75 -11.08
CA LEU A 246 -10.24 16.12 -11.17
C LEU A 246 -11.14 16.98 -12.07
N TYR A 247 -11.60 16.46 -13.20
CA TYR A 247 -12.52 17.16 -14.10
C TYR A 247 -13.84 17.52 -13.41
N HIS A 248 -14.48 16.55 -12.74
CA HIS A 248 -15.72 16.80 -12.02
C HIS A 248 -15.53 17.73 -10.82
N LEU A 249 -14.39 17.66 -10.12
CA LEU A 249 -14.09 18.59 -9.03
C LEU A 249 -13.99 20.03 -9.54
N GLN A 250 -13.31 20.26 -10.66
CA GLN A 250 -13.23 21.57 -11.31
C GLN A 250 -14.60 22.09 -11.74
N ALA A 251 -15.46 21.22 -12.29
CA ALA A 251 -16.83 21.58 -12.63
C ALA A 251 -17.64 21.98 -11.39
N VAL A 252 -17.52 21.23 -10.29
CA VAL A 252 -18.19 21.56 -9.02
C VAL A 252 -17.69 22.89 -8.46
N PHE A 253 -16.39 23.18 -8.52
CA PHE A 253 -15.86 24.48 -8.11
C PHE A 253 -16.44 25.63 -8.94
N HIS A 254 -16.51 25.44 -10.26
CA HIS A 254 -17.07 26.43 -11.16
C HIS A 254 -18.57 26.68 -10.91
N GLU A 255 -19.35 25.61 -10.74
CA GLU A 255 -20.81 25.69 -10.53
C GLU A 255 -21.19 26.30 -9.19
N THR A 256 -20.45 25.95 -8.14
CA THR A 256 -20.71 26.46 -6.78
C THR A 256 -20.11 27.84 -6.53
N GLY A 257 -19.15 28.25 -7.35
CA GLY A 257 -18.33 29.43 -7.11
C GLY A 257 -17.45 29.30 -5.86
N GLN A 258 -17.26 28.08 -5.34
CA GLN A 258 -16.47 27.78 -4.15
C GLN A 258 -15.30 26.88 -4.49
N ALA A 259 -14.19 27.00 -3.78
CA ALA A 259 -13.08 26.09 -3.90
C ALA A 259 -12.36 25.90 -2.57
N ASP A 260 -11.54 24.85 -2.48
CA ASP A 260 -10.69 24.65 -1.31
C ASP A 260 -9.43 25.53 -1.36
N PHE A 261 -8.71 25.60 -0.24
CA PHE A 261 -7.49 26.40 -0.13
C PHE A 261 -6.37 25.96 -1.08
N ALA A 262 -6.28 24.67 -1.41
CA ALA A 262 -5.29 24.17 -2.35
C ALA A 262 -5.53 24.73 -3.76
N GLU A 263 -6.78 24.81 -4.19
CA GLU A 263 -7.17 25.38 -5.48
C GLU A 263 -6.89 26.87 -5.54
N ILE A 264 -7.27 27.60 -4.48
CA ILE A 264 -7.05 29.04 -4.38
C ILE A 264 -5.55 29.37 -4.45
N THR A 265 -4.72 28.55 -3.80
CA THR A 265 -3.27 28.72 -3.82
C THR A 265 -2.70 28.41 -5.20
N HIS A 266 -3.20 27.38 -5.87
CA HIS A 266 -2.80 27.02 -7.23
C HIS A 266 -3.14 28.13 -8.25
N LEU A 267 -4.30 28.76 -8.14
CA LEU A 267 -4.73 29.87 -9.02
C LEU A 267 -4.01 31.20 -8.75
N ALA A 268 -3.36 31.34 -7.58
CA ALA A 268 -2.63 32.55 -7.19
C ALA A 268 -1.18 32.61 -7.74
N HIS A 269 -0.70 31.52 -8.33
CA HIS A 269 0.64 31.39 -8.92
C HIS A 269 0.61 31.36 -10.45
#